data_AF-F2D1T3-F1
#
_entry.id   AF-F2D1T3-F1
#
_cell.length_a   1.000
_cell.length_b   1.000
_cell.length_c   1.000
_cell.angle_alpha   90.00
_cell.angle_beta   90.00
_cell.angle_gamma   90.00
#
_symmetry.space_group_name_H-M   'P 1'
#
loop_
_entity.id
_entity.type
_entity.pdbx_description
1 polymer ?
#
loop_
_entity_poly.entity_id
_entity_poly.type
_entity_poly.pdbx_seq_one_letter_code
_entity_poly.pdbx_strand_id
1 'polypeptide(L)' 'MAADALSIIPGAVLRNLADKLYEKRKNAALEIEGIVKQLSTAGEHDKIAAVIGLLTNDFTYSPQANHRK' A
#
# COMPACT_ATOMS: atom_id res chain seq x y z
N MET A 1 17.32 10.65 -2.10
CA MET A 1 16.61 9.85 -3.11
C MET A 1 15.56 9.06 -2.35
N ALA A 2 14.33 9.58 -2.27
CA ALA A 2 13.24 8.86 -1.60
C ALA A 2 12.84 7.71 -2.52
N ALA A 3 12.88 6.48 -2.02
CA ALA A 3 12.37 5.34 -2.77
C ALA A 3 10.87 5.58 -3.03
N ASP A 4 10.50 5.79 -4.29
CA ASP A 4 9.11 6.02 -4.68
C ASP A 4 8.30 4.76 -4.31
N ALA A 5 7.50 4.84 -3.25
CA ALA A 5 6.59 3.77 -2.81
C ALA A 5 5.67 3.28 -3.95
N LEU A 6 5.39 4.14 -4.93
CA LEU A 6 4.66 3.83 -6.16
C LEU A 6 5.39 2.86 -7.10
N SER A 7 6.72 2.75 -7.00
CA SER A 7 7.52 1.76 -7.75
C SER A 7 7.58 0.40 -7.05
N ILE A 8 7.32 0.39 -5.74
CA ILE A 8 7.41 -0.80 -4.87
C ILE A 8 6.07 -1.53 -4.85
N ILE A 9 4.96 -0.79 -4.84
CA ILE A 9 3.61 -1.33 -4.80
C ILE A 9 3.01 -1.27 -6.22
N PRO A 10 2.49 -2.37 -6.77
CA PRO A 10 1.80 -2.34 -8.05
C PRO A 10 0.60 -1.39 -7.99
N GLY A 11 0.41 -0.56 -9.02
CA GLY A 11 -0.71 0.37 -9.07
C GLY A 11 -2.10 -0.30 -8.97
N ALA A 12 -2.20 -1.57 -9.38
CA ALA A 12 -3.40 -2.38 -9.21
C ALA A 12 -3.73 -2.66 -7.73
N VAL A 13 -2.72 -2.88 -6.89
CA VAL A 13 -2.88 -3.10 -5.43
C VAL A 13 -3.37 -1.82 -4.76
N LEU A 14 -2.77 -0.67 -5.10
CA LEU A 14 -3.21 0.64 -4.62
C LEU A 14 -4.66 0.93 -5.00
N ARG A 15 -5.05 0.62 -6.24
CA ARG A 15 -6.44 0.75 -6.69
C ARG A 15 -7.39 -0.20 -5.94
N ASN A 16 -6.97 -1.44 -5.71
CA ASN A 16 -7.79 -2.45 -5.02
C ASN A 16 -7.97 -2.13 -3.53
N LEU A 17 -7.01 -1.47 -2.88
CA LEU A 17 -7.15 -0.95 -1.51
C LEU A 17 -8.28 0.10 -1.38
N ALA A 18 -8.52 0.88 -2.44
CA ALA A 18 -9.60 1.86 -2.48
C ALA A 18 -10.92 1.31 -3.07
N ASP A 19 -10.99 0.03 -3.39
CA ASP A 19 -12.17 -0.57 -4.04
C ASP A 19 -13.35 -0.71 -3.06
N LYS A 20 -14.58 -0.58 -3.57
CA LYS A 20 -15.81 -0.70 -2.76
C LYS A 20 -15.96 -2.10 -2.18
N LEU A 21 -15.50 -3.12 -2.90
CA LEU A 21 -15.61 -4.53 -2.52
C LEU A 21 -14.59 -4.85 -1.44
N TYR A 22 -15.09 -5.40 -0.33
CA TYR A 22 -14.24 -5.78 0.81
C TYR A 22 -13.22 -6.85 0.44
N GLU A 23 -13.60 -7.84 -0.37
CA GLU A 23 -12.70 -8.90 -0.81
C GLU A 23 -11.49 -8.36 -1.59
N LYS A 24 -11.69 -7.35 -2.45
CA LYS A 24 -10.58 -6.71 -3.18
C LYS A 24 -9.65 -5.95 -2.24
N ARG A 25 -10.20 -5.24 -1.25
CA ARG A 25 -9.41 -4.57 -0.21
C ARG A 25 -8.58 -5.56 0.61
N LYS A 26 -9.19 -6.68 0.99
CA LYS A 26 -8.52 -7.78 1.71
C LYS A 26 -7.38 -8.37 0.88
N ASN A 27 -7.64 -8.70 -0.39
CA ASN A 27 -6.62 -9.27 -1.27
C ASN A 27 -5.46 -8.30 -1.50
N ALA A 28 -5.75 -7.01 -1.67
CA ALA A 28 -4.71 -5.99 -1.79
C ALA A 28 -3.86 -5.87 -0.51
N ALA A 29 -4.48 -5.90 0.67
CA ALA A 29 -3.76 -5.88 1.95
C ALA A 29 -2.85 -7.11 2.12
N LEU A 30 -3.30 -8.29 1.69
CA LEU A 30 -2.48 -9.51 1.70
C LEU A 30 -1.28 -9.39 0.75
N GLU A 31 -1.46 -8.80 -0.43
CA GLU A 31 -0.35 -8.53 -1.36
C GLU A 31 0.68 -7.58 -0.75
N ILE A 32 0.24 -6.50 -0.08
CA ILE A 32 1.13 -5.57 0.61
C ILE A 32 1.89 -6.26 1.74
N GLU A 33 1.22 -7.11 2.51
CA GLU A 33 1.89 -7.90 3.55
C GLU A 33 3.02 -8.77 2.96
N GLY A 34 2.76 -9.39 1.80
CA GLY A 34 3.76 -10.16 1.05
C GLY A 34 4.96 -9.30 0.64
N ILE A 35 4.71 -8.13 0.05
CA ILE A 35 5.75 -7.18 -0.38
C ILE A 35 6.58 -6.73 0.83
N VAL A 36 5.96 -6.34 1.94
CA VAL A 36 6.67 -5.90 3.15
C VAL A 36 7.51 -7.03 3.74
N LYS A 37 7.02 -8.27 3.77
CA LYS A 37 7.79 -9.44 4.20
C LYS A 37 9.03 -9.67 3.32
N GLN A 38 8.88 -9.55 2.00
CA GLN A 38 10.01 -9.69 1.06
C GLN A 38 11.05 -8.58 1.26
N LEU A 39 10.61 -7.32 1.39
CA LEU A 39 11.50 -6.19 1.67
C LEU A 39 12.21 -6.34 3.01
N SER A 40 11.51 -6.83 4.03
CA SER A 40 12.09 -7.07 5.35
C SER A 40 13.15 -8.18 5.30
N THR A 41 12.93 -9.21 4.50
CA THR A 41 13.92 -10.29 4.30
C THR A 41 15.14 -9.80 3.50
N ALA A 42 14.93 -8.84 2.59
CA ALA A 42 15.98 -8.21 1.80
C ALA A 42 16.75 -7.10 2.56
N GLY A 43 16.32 -6.72 3.77
CA GLY A 43 16.93 -5.62 4.55
C GLY A 43 16.60 -4.22 4.01
N GLU A 44 15.60 -4.11 3.14
CA GLU A 44 15.19 -2.87 2.46
C GLU A 44 14.27 -2.02 3.35
N HIS A 45 14.77 -1.63 4.52
CA HIS A 45 13.98 -0.94 5.55
C HIS A 45 13.51 0.45 5.11
N ASP A 46 14.27 1.17 4.29
CA ASP A 46 13.86 2.46 3.70
C ASP A 46 12.61 2.32 2.83
N LYS A 47 12.50 1.22 2.08
CA LYS A 47 11.33 0.93 1.23
C LYS A 47 10.10 0.62 2.07
N ILE A 48 10.28 -0.10 3.19
CA ILE A 48 9.19 -0.37 4.13
C ILE A 48 8.68 0.94 4.74
N ALA A 49 9.58 1.83 5.16
CA ALA A 49 9.21 3.15 5.68
C ALA A 49 8.43 3.97 4.63
N ALA A 50 8.84 3.92 3.36
CA ALA A 50 8.14 4.58 2.26
C ALA A 50 6.72 4.00 2.05
N VAL A 51 6.56 2.67 2.10
CA VAL A 51 5.26 1.99 1.99
C VAL A 51 4.33 2.41 3.15
N ILE A 52 4.84 2.40 4.38
CA ILE A 52 4.06 2.82 5.56
C ILE A 52 3.64 4.29 5.43
N GLY A 53 4.55 5.16 5.00
CA GLY A 53 4.27 6.58 4.78
C GLY A 53 3.15 6.79 3.76
N LEU A 54 3.19 6.08 2.62
CA LEU A 54 2.14 6.12 1.60
C LEU A 54 0.80 5.65 2.15
N LEU A 55 0.75 4.48 2.80
CA LEU A 55 -0.50 3.94 3.35
C LEU A 55 -1.10 4.88 4.41
N THR A 56 -0.26 5.49 5.23
CA THR A 56 -0.68 6.42 6.26
C THR A 56 -1.26 7.71 5.65
N ASN A 57 -0.56 8.28 4.67
CA ASN A 57 -0.97 9.53 4.05
C ASN A 57 -2.21 9.38 3.14
N ASP A 58 -2.24 8.33 2.30
CA ASP A 58 -3.28 8.13 1.29
C ASP A 58 -4.50 7.35 1.79
N PHE A 59 -4.38 6.57 2.85
CA PHE A 59 -5.48 5.71 3.33
C PHE A 59 -5.90 5.95 4.80
N THR A 60 -5.01 6.36 5.71
CA THR A 60 -5.41 6.59 7.13
C THR A 60 -5.76 8.04 7.44
N TYR A 61 -5.07 9.00 6.81
CA TYR A 61 -5.38 10.44 6.94
C TYR A 61 -6.27 10.99 5.83
N SER A 62 -6.58 10.18 4.81
CA SER A 62 -7.43 10.64 3.73
C SER A 62 -8.84 10.98 4.26
N PRO A 63 -9.30 12.24 4.12
CA PRO A 63 -10.65 12.65 4.50
C PRO A 63 -11.73 12.02 3.60
N GLN A 64 -11.33 11.16 2.66
CA GLN A 64 -12.18 10.53 1.67
C GLN A 64 -12.41 9.04 1.98
N ALA A 65 -12.88 8.73 3.19
CA ALA A 65 -13.29 7.38 3.61
C ALA A 65 -14.30 6.70 2.66
N ASN A 66 -14.90 7.47 1.73
CA ASN A 66 -15.98 7.03 0.85
C ASN A 66 -15.85 7.53 -0.61
N HIS A 67 -14.66 7.75 -1.19
CA HIS A 67 -14.58 7.95 -2.66
C HIS A 67 -14.72 6.62 -3.43
N ARG A 68 -15.83 5.95 -3.12
CA ARG A 68 -16.48 4.91 -3.90
C ARG A 68 -16.95 5.53 -5.21
N LYS A 69 -16.08 5.73 -6.20
CA LYS A 69 -16.55 5.87 -7.60
C LYS A 69 -17.10 4.54 -8.08
#